data_AF-A0A5Q4GM15-F1
#
_entry.id   AF-A0A5Q4GM15-F1
#
_cell.length_a   1.000
_cell.length_b   1.000
_cell.length_c   1.000
_cell.angle_alpha   90.00
_cell.angle_beta   90.00
_cell.angle_gamma   90.00
#
_symmetry.space_group_name_H-M   'P 1'
#
loop_
_entity.id
_entity.type
_entity.pdbx_description
1 polymer ?
#
loop_
_entity_poly.entity_id
_entity_poly.type
_entity_poly.pdbx_seq_one_letter_code
_entity_poly.pdbx_strand_id
1 'polypeptide(L)'
;MPRQNDKTSRLDQVVARARTDAQSRLSGYREQALKLYPWICGRCAREFTRANLHELTVHHRNHNHDDNPADGSNWELLCLYCHDNEHQREIEHRAGHPDLEQRTDGSTARPFAGLAELFKKS
;
A
#
# COMPACT_ATOMS: atom_id res chain seq x y z
N MET A 1 10.58 -55.64 -16.01
CA MET A 1 10.89 -54.86 -14.80
C MET A 1 10.89 -53.38 -15.16
N PRO A 2 10.07 -52.50 -14.56
CA PRO A 2 10.09 -51.08 -14.90
C PRO A 2 11.34 -50.43 -14.30
N ARG A 3 12.10 -49.69 -15.12
CA ARG A 3 13.37 -49.07 -14.75
C ARG A 3 13.13 -47.95 -13.74
N GLN A 4 13.87 -47.95 -12.63
CA GLN A 4 13.78 -46.93 -11.57
C GLN A 4 14.02 -45.49 -12.05
N ASN A 5 14.62 -45.33 -13.24
CA ASN A 5 14.93 -44.04 -13.88
C ASN A 5 13.69 -43.22 -14.31
N ASP A 6 12.53 -43.87 -14.51
CA ASP A 6 11.29 -43.16 -14.86
C ASP A 6 10.67 -42.42 -13.67
N LYS A 7 10.93 -42.90 -12.44
CA LYS A 7 10.40 -42.29 -11.21
C LYS A 7 11.17 -41.02 -10.87
N THR A 8 12.49 -41.03 -11.03
CA THR A 8 13.35 -39.84 -10.83
C THR A 8 13.03 -38.76 -11.87
N SER A 9 12.92 -39.13 -13.15
CA SER A 9 12.55 -38.20 -14.23
C SER A 9 11.18 -37.53 -14.01
N ARG A 10 10.15 -38.28 -13.57
CA ARG A 10 8.86 -37.69 -13.19
C ARG A 10 8.97 -36.75 -11.98
N LEU A 11 9.78 -37.10 -10.99
CA LEU A 11 9.99 -36.26 -9.81
C LEU A 11 10.66 -34.93 -10.18
N ASP A 12 11.68 -34.98 -11.04
CA ASP A 12 12.38 -33.81 -11.55
C ASP A 12 11.44 -32.88 -12.34
N GLN A 13 10.54 -33.45 -13.17
CA GLN A 13 9.52 -32.68 -13.87
C GLN A 13 8.54 -32.00 -12.92
N VAL A 14 8.10 -32.68 -11.86
CA VAL A 14 7.19 -32.11 -10.85
C VAL A 14 7.88 -30.97 -10.09
N VAL A 15 9.14 -31.15 -9.68
CA VAL A 15 9.92 -30.11 -8.99
C VAL A 15 10.19 -28.92 -9.89
N ALA A 16 10.55 -29.15 -11.16
CA ALA A 16 10.77 -28.08 -12.14
C ALA A 16 9.48 -27.27 -12.37
N ARG A 17 8.34 -27.95 -12.55
CA ARG A 17 7.05 -27.29 -12.73
C ARG A 17 6.63 -26.48 -11.50
N ALA A 18 6.81 -27.04 -10.30
CA ALA A 18 6.53 -26.32 -9.05
C ALA A 18 7.39 -25.05 -8.90
N ARG A 19 8.66 -25.09 -9.34
CA ARG A 19 9.55 -23.92 -9.35
C ARG A 19 9.11 -22.87 -10.38
N THR A 20 8.78 -23.28 -11.59
CA THR A 20 8.28 -22.37 -12.63
C THR A 20 6.97 -21.72 -12.20
N ASP A 21 6.03 -22.48 -11.66
CA ASP A 21 4.74 -21.95 -11.17
C ASP A 21 4.94 -21.00 -9.98
N ALA A 22 5.93 -21.26 -9.12
CA ALA A 22 6.32 -20.32 -8.08
C ALA A 22 6.95 -19.04 -8.66
N GLN A 23 7.83 -19.15 -9.66
CA GLN A 23 8.45 -17.99 -10.32
C GLN A 23 7.42 -17.13 -11.06
N SER A 24 6.49 -17.73 -11.78
CA SER A 24 5.40 -16.99 -12.46
C SER A 24 4.49 -16.27 -11.46
N ARG A 25 4.23 -16.87 -10.29
CA ARG A 25 3.52 -16.18 -9.19
C ARG A 25 4.35 -15.07 -8.56
N LEU A 26 5.68 -15.19 -8.58
CA LEU A 26 6.62 -14.22 -8.00
C LEU A 26 7.04 -13.11 -8.99
N SER A 27 6.61 -13.16 -10.25
CA SER A 27 6.99 -12.17 -11.27
C SER A 27 6.06 -10.95 -11.30
N GLY A 28 5.00 -10.93 -10.49
CA GLY A 28 4.15 -9.76 -10.37
C GLY A 28 4.87 -8.64 -9.61
N TYR A 29 4.53 -7.39 -9.95
CA TYR A 29 5.00 -6.21 -9.23
C TYR A 29 4.67 -6.29 -7.73
N ARG A 30 3.57 -6.97 -7.38
CA ARG A 30 3.16 -7.22 -5.99
C ARG A 30 4.21 -8.00 -5.22
N GLU A 31 4.64 -9.14 -5.74
CA GLU A 31 5.59 -10.01 -5.08
C GLU A 31 6.99 -9.39 -5.01
N GLN A 32 7.33 -8.54 -5.99
CA GLN A 32 8.53 -7.73 -5.95
C GLN A 32 8.45 -6.65 -4.86
N ALA A 33 7.35 -5.91 -4.78
CA ALA A 33 7.15 -4.91 -3.72
C ALA A 33 7.19 -5.54 -2.31
N LEU A 34 6.57 -6.69 -2.12
CA LEU A 34 6.57 -7.41 -0.83
C LEU A 34 7.95 -7.95 -0.41
N LYS A 35 8.93 -8.00 -1.33
CA LYS A 35 10.34 -8.33 -1.03
C LYS A 35 11.17 -7.09 -0.71
N LEU A 36 10.84 -5.95 -1.32
CA LEU A 36 11.59 -4.69 -1.17
C LEU A 36 11.16 -3.91 0.07
N TYR A 37 9.89 -3.97 0.45
CA TYR A 37 9.31 -3.14 1.50
C TYR A 37 8.93 -3.95 2.75
N PRO A 38 8.99 -3.32 3.94
CA PRO A 38 8.44 -3.91 5.15
C PRO A 38 6.92 -4.10 5.02
N TRP A 39 6.37 -5.12 5.68
CA TRP A 39 4.93 -5.40 5.65
C TRP A 39 4.17 -4.46 6.59
N ILE A 40 4.25 -3.17 6.31
CA ILE A 40 3.69 -2.08 7.10
C ILE A 40 3.00 -1.11 6.13
N CYS A 41 1.80 -0.66 6.48
CA CYS A 41 1.10 0.37 5.71
C CYS A 41 1.85 1.71 5.83
N GLY A 42 2.23 2.30 4.70
CA GLY A 42 2.94 3.59 4.64
C GLY A 42 2.12 4.82 5.10
N ARG A 43 0.80 4.66 5.34
CA ARG A 43 -0.09 5.77 5.75
C ARG A 43 -0.52 5.66 7.22
N CYS A 44 -0.98 4.49 7.66
CA CYS A 44 -1.48 4.29 9.02
C CYS A 44 -0.54 3.49 9.93
N ALA A 45 0.64 3.10 9.44
CA ALA A 45 1.65 2.32 10.16
C ALA A 45 1.17 0.96 10.71
N ARG A 46 -0.01 0.46 10.27
CA ARG A 46 -0.48 -0.88 10.62
C ARG A 46 0.49 -1.93 10.07
N GLU A 47 0.92 -2.83 10.92
CA GLU A 47 1.78 -3.97 10.55
C GLU A 47 0.95 -5.17 10.09
N PHE A 48 1.54 -5.96 9.19
CA PHE A 48 0.95 -7.14 8.59
C PHE A 48 1.83 -8.36 8.81
N THR A 49 1.17 -9.50 8.92
CA THR A 49 1.76 -10.83 9.07
C THR A 49 1.38 -11.67 7.86
N ARG A 50 1.96 -12.86 7.73
CA ARG A 50 1.55 -13.82 6.69
C ARG A 50 0.04 -14.10 6.66
N ALA A 51 -0.65 -14.06 7.81
CA ALA A 51 -2.08 -14.36 7.89
C ALA A 51 -2.96 -13.30 7.23
N ASN A 52 -2.56 -12.04 7.27
CA ASN A 52 -3.34 -10.91 6.75
C ASN A 52 -2.62 -10.13 5.64
N LEU A 53 -1.51 -10.64 5.10
CA LEU A 53 -0.73 -9.98 4.04
C LEU A 53 -1.53 -9.68 2.76
N HIS A 54 -2.60 -10.42 2.52
CA HIS A 54 -3.52 -10.18 1.41
C HIS A 54 -4.24 -8.82 1.51
N GLU A 55 -4.34 -8.24 2.71
CA GLU A 55 -4.89 -6.89 2.95
C GLU A 55 -3.88 -5.76 2.69
N LEU A 56 -2.60 -6.08 2.47
CA LEU A 56 -1.56 -5.11 2.12
C LEU A 56 -1.41 -5.07 0.60
N THR A 57 -1.69 -3.94 -0.03
CA THR A 57 -1.72 -3.75 -1.48
C THR A 57 -0.60 -2.83 -1.95
N VAL A 58 -0.20 -2.97 -3.22
CA VAL A 58 0.72 -2.04 -3.88
C VAL A 58 -0.10 -0.91 -4.46
N HIS A 59 0.29 0.32 -4.12
CA HIS A 59 -0.20 1.54 -4.72
C HIS A 59 0.90 2.13 -5.62
N HIS A 60 0.54 2.56 -6.84
CA HIS A 60 1.44 3.21 -7.78
C HIS A 60 1.39 4.73 -7.57
N ARG A 61 2.50 5.35 -7.15
CA ARG A 61 2.56 6.78 -6.78
C ARG A 61 2.17 7.71 -7.93
N ASN A 62 2.54 7.36 -9.16
CA ASN A 62 2.18 8.12 -10.35
C ASN A 62 0.88 7.65 -11.02
N HIS A 63 0.15 6.70 -10.41
CA HIS A 63 -1.07 6.09 -10.92
C HIS A 63 -0.95 5.36 -12.28
N ASN A 64 0.26 5.17 -12.78
CA ASN A 64 0.53 4.39 -13.98
C ASN A 64 0.90 2.95 -13.60
N HIS A 65 -0.03 2.02 -13.81
CA HIS A 65 0.16 0.60 -13.50
C HIS A 65 1.17 -0.12 -14.39
N ASP A 66 1.56 0.46 -15.52
CA ASP A 66 2.58 -0.10 -16.41
C ASP A 66 4.00 0.33 -16.00
N ASP A 67 4.14 1.39 -15.20
CA ASP A 67 5.42 1.89 -14.71
C ASP A 67 5.88 1.11 -13.45
N ASN A 68 6.62 0.03 -13.70
CA ASN A 68 7.05 -0.95 -12.70
C ASN A 68 8.57 -1.01 -12.59
N PRO A 69 9.22 0.03 -12.05
CA PRO A 69 10.68 0.08 -11.94
C PRO A 69 11.19 -1.00 -10.98
N ALA A 70 12.34 -1.59 -11.30
CA ALA A 70 12.84 -2.76 -10.57
C ALA A 70 13.27 -2.46 -9.13
N ASP A 71 13.57 -1.19 -8.82
CA ASP A 71 13.90 -0.69 -7.49
C ASP A 71 12.65 -0.37 -6.63
N GLY A 72 11.46 -0.49 -7.22
CA GLY A 72 10.19 -0.20 -6.57
C GLY A 72 9.89 1.29 -6.38
N SER A 73 10.69 2.21 -6.93
CA SER A 73 10.57 3.66 -6.69
C SER A 73 9.18 4.25 -6.94
N ASN A 74 8.37 3.65 -7.82
CA ASN A 74 6.99 4.05 -8.10
C ASN A 74 5.93 3.40 -7.17
N TRP A 75 6.33 2.59 -6.20
CA TRP A 75 5.41 1.82 -5.36
C TRP A 75 5.35 2.33 -3.91
N GLU A 76 4.21 2.09 -3.27
CA GLU A 76 4.07 2.10 -1.82
C GLU A 76 3.12 0.99 -1.36
N LEU A 77 3.37 0.45 -0.15
CA LEU A 77 2.49 -0.56 0.44
C LEU A 77 1.45 0.11 1.34
N LEU A 78 0.16 -0.10 1.02
CA LEU A 78 -0.98 0.46 1.74
C LEU A 78 -1.95 -0.64 2.17
N CYS A 79 -2.60 -0.49 3.32
CA CYS A 79 -3.76 -1.32 3.62
C CYS A 79 -4.93 -0.98 2.69
N LEU A 80 -5.86 -1.91 2.49
CA LEU A 80 -7.04 -1.73 1.64
C LEU A 80 -7.73 -0.36 1.86
N TYR A 81 -7.97 0.01 3.12
CA TYR A 81 -8.64 1.27 3.45
C TYR A 81 -7.82 2.51 3.07
N CYS A 82 -6.50 2.50 3.33
CA CYS A 82 -5.65 3.62 2.98
C CYS A 82 -5.45 3.72 1.46
N HIS A 83 -5.46 2.58 0.76
CA HIS A 83 -5.35 2.53 -0.68
C HIS A 83 -6.58 3.17 -1.35
N ASP A 84 -7.77 2.73 -0.97
CA ASP A 84 -9.02 3.26 -1.52
C ASP A 84 -9.19 4.76 -1.21
N ASN A 85 -8.83 5.19 0.00
CA ASN A 85 -8.86 6.60 0.37
C ASN A 85 -7.86 7.46 -0.43
N GLU A 86 -6.71 6.93 -0.83
CA GLU A 86 -5.78 7.68 -1.70
C GLU A 86 -6.37 7.88 -3.09
N HIS A 87 -6.96 6.83 -3.68
CA HIS A 87 -7.68 6.94 -4.96
C HIS A 87 -8.84 7.93 -4.87
N GLN A 88 -9.57 7.92 -3.76
CA GLN A 88 -10.67 8.86 -3.55
C GLN A 88 -10.18 10.32 -3.48
N ARG A 89 -9.08 10.58 -2.77
CA ARG A 89 -8.47 11.92 -2.70
C ARG A 89 -8.01 12.42 -4.07
N GLU A 90 -7.47 11.54 -4.90
CA GLU A 90 -7.08 11.89 -6.27
C GLU A 90 -8.31 12.26 -7.11
N ILE A 91 -9.40 11.50 -7.02
CA ILE A 91 -10.66 11.83 -7.70
C ILE A 91 -11.18 13.20 -7.24
N GLU A 92 -11.17 13.46 -5.94
CA GLU A 92 -11.61 14.75 -5.37
C GLU A 92 -10.73 15.92 -5.83
N HIS A 93 -9.41 15.73 -5.84
CA HIS A 93 -8.47 16.73 -6.34
C HIS A 93 -8.68 17.02 -7.83
N ARG A 94 -8.90 15.97 -8.64
CA ARG A 94 -9.19 16.10 -10.08
C ARG A 94 -10.56 16.68 -10.38
N ALA A 95 -11.57 16.40 -9.56
CA ALA A 95 -12.90 16.96 -9.69
C ALA A 95 -12.89 18.48 -9.47
N GLY A 96 -11.89 19.00 -8.76
CA GLY A 96 -11.86 20.36 -8.25
C GLY A 96 -12.93 20.50 -7.18
N HIS A 97 -12.58 21.02 -6.01
CA HIS A 97 -13.62 21.46 -5.09
C HIS A 97 -14.45 22.52 -5.81
N PRO A 98 -15.77 22.36 -6.05
CA PRO A 98 -16.61 23.52 -6.25
C PRO A 98 -16.51 24.27 -4.93
N ASP A 99 -15.64 25.28 -4.91
CA ASP A 99 -15.39 26.07 -3.72
C ASP A 99 -16.74 26.56 -3.23
N LEU A 100 -17.05 26.15 -2.00
CA LEU A 100 -18.08 26.79 -1.23
C LEU A 100 -17.57 28.21 -1.01
N GLU A 101 -17.88 29.12 -1.94
CA GLU A 101 -17.83 30.58 -1.77
C GLU A 101 -18.82 31.04 -0.66
N GLN A 102 -19.01 30.24 0.39
CA GLN A 102 -19.47 30.75 1.66
C GLN A 102 -18.25 31.33 2.37
N ARG A 103 -17.98 32.60 2.07
CA ARG A 103 -17.35 33.51 3.03
C ARG A 103 -18.10 33.36 4.35
N THR A 104 -17.61 32.48 5.22
CA THR A 104 -18.01 32.49 6.62
C THR A 104 -17.34 33.72 7.21
N ASP A 105 -18.14 34.66 7.71
CA ASP A 105 -17.63 35.75 8.52
C ASP A 105 -16.75 35.12 9.61
N GLY A 106 -15.46 35.51 9.62
CA GLY A 106 -14.45 34.87 10.45
C GLY A 106 -14.92 34.78 11.91
N SER A 107 -14.86 33.58 12.49
CA SER A 107 -15.36 33.37 13.85
C SER A 107 -14.60 34.28 14.82
N THR A 108 -15.32 35.13 15.58
CA THR A 108 -14.76 35.95 16.66
C THR A 108 -14.48 35.16 17.94
N ALA A 109 -14.56 33.82 17.90
CA ALA A 109 -14.36 32.97 19.05
C ALA A 109 -12.90 33.06 19.53
N ARG A 110 -12.71 33.53 20.78
CA ARG A 110 -11.41 33.57 21.46
C ARG A 110 -11.40 32.53 22.60
N PRO A 111 -11.28 31.21 22.29
CA PRO A 111 -11.41 30.13 23.28
C PRO A 111 -10.33 30.17 24.38
N PHE A 112 -9.23 30.89 24.15
CA PHE A 112 -8.10 31.00 25.07
C PHE A 112 -7.88 32.44 25.57
N ALA A 113 -8.87 33.34 25.46
CA ALA A 113 -8.72 34.74 25.89
C ALA A 113 -8.28 34.88 27.36
N GLY A 114 -8.65 33.94 28.22
CA GLY A 114 -8.30 33.93 29.65
C GLY A 114 -7.01 33.20 30.00
N LEU A 115 -6.28 32.62 29.03
CA LEU A 115 -5.12 31.77 29.33
C LEU A 115 -3.98 32.55 30.00
N ALA A 116 -3.77 33.81 29.59
CA ALA A 116 -2.70 34.65 30.13
C ALA A 116 -2.90 34.99 31.62
N GLU A 117 -4.15 35.11 32.08
CA GLU A 117 -4.45 35.40 33.48
C GLU A 117 -4.23 34.19 34.39
N LEU A 118 -4.37 32.96 33.85
CA LEU A 118 -4.06 31.74 34.59
C LEU A 118 -2.54 31.61 34.84
N PHE A 119 -1.70 32.03 33.89
CA PHE A 119 -0.25 32.00 34.05
C PHE A 119 0.28 33.03 35.05
N LYS A 120 -0.43 34.13 35.29
CA LYS A 120 -0.06 35.17 36.27
C LYS A 120 -0.43 34.82 37.71
N LYS A 121 -1.21 33.75 37.91
CA LYS A 121 -1.71 33.31 39.22
C LYS A 121 -0.87 32.19 39.84
N SER A 122 0.30 31.89 39.26
CA SER A 122 1.30 30.94 39.76
C SER A 122 2.51 31.65 40.36
#